data_AF-A0A2H0P296-F1
#
_entry.id   AF-A0A2H0P296-F1
#
_cell.length_a   1.000
_cell.length_b   1.000
_cell.length_c   1.000
_cell.angle_alpha   90.00
_cell.angle_beta   90.00
_cell.angle_gamma   90.00
#
_symmetry.space_group_name_H-M   'P 1'
#
loop_
_entity.id
_entity.type
_entity.pdbx_description
1 polymer ?
#
loop_
_entity_poly.entity_id
_entity_poly.type
_entity_poly.pdbx_seq_one_letter_code
_entity_poly.pdbx_strand_id
1 'polypeptide(L)'
;DEAAIDFDNETSANEKQVKEERVRSSLAQLETRLSDYTKAEKKIPTKLEKLVPKYLAEIPSLDLPSCGRESKKVEVYPPAILRDGQVDGSRLKGTGHWGYVFTDDRIVIFVDCLKPSLRGVPWYQERGVY
;
A
#
# COMPACT_ATOMS: atom_id res chain seq x y z
N ASP A 1 36.09 14.38 -8.27
CA ASP A 1 35.11 14.10 -7.21
C ASP A 1 33.68 14.52 -7.48
N GLU A 2 33.39 15.46 -8.39
CA GLU A 2 31.99 15.79 -8.75
C GLU A 2 31.29 14.67 -9.54
N ALA A 3 31.98 14.02 -10.49
CA ALA A 3 31.40 12.96 -11.31
C ALA A 3 30.99 11.69 -10.53
N ALA A 4 31.62 11.41 -9.39
CA ALA A 4 31.24 10.28 -8.54
C ALA A 4 29.95 10.57 -7.76
N ILE A 5 29.79 11.81 -7.30
CA ILE A 5 28.59 12.28 -6.57
C ILE A 5 27.38 12.27 -7.51
N ASP A 6 27.54 12.72 -8.76
CA ASP A 6 26.46 12.72 -9.75
C ASP A 6 26.00 11.30 -10.11
N PHE A 7 26.93 10.36 -10.29
CA PHE A 7 26.61 8.96 -10.59
C PHE A 7 25.88 8.26 -9.43
N ASP A 8 26.30 8.51 -8.19
CA ASP A 8 25.66 7.95 -6.99
C ASP A 8 24.24 8.51 -6.80
N ASN A 9 24.03 9.80 -7.11
CA ASN A 9 22.72 10.44 -7.05
C ASN A 9 21.75 9.88 -8.11
N GLU A 10 22.20 9.71 -9.35
CA GLU A 10 21.40 9.12 -10.43
C GLU A 10 21.00 7.67 -10.13
N THR A 11 21.95 6.88 -9.63
CA THR A 11 21.69 5.48 -9.24
C THR A 11 20.65 5.40 -8.12
N SER A 12 20.80 6.24 -7.08
CA SER A 12 19.86 6.30 -5.95
C SER A 12 18.47 6.76 -6.37
N ALA A 13 18.36 7.71 -7.31
CA ALA A 13 17.09 8.17 -7.84
C ALA A 13 16.37 7.07 -8.63
N ASN A 14 17.11 6.32 -9.47
CA ASN A 14 16.58 5.19 -10.22
C ASN A 14 16.09 4.06 -9.31
N GLU A 15 16.85 3.72 -8.27
CA GLU A 15 16.45 2.71 -7.29
C GLU A 15 15.17 3.09 -6.57
N LYS A 16 15.06 4.36 -6.13
CA LYS A 16 13.85 4.85 -5.49
C LYS A 16 12.65 4.74 -6.42
N GLN A 17 12.78 5.15 -7.68
CA GLN A 17 11.70 5.06 -8.66
C GLN A 17 11.24 3.61 -8.86
N VAL A 18 12.17 2.67 -9.04
CA VAL A 18 11.85 1.24 -9.20
C VAL A 18 11.11 0.69 -7.99
N LYS A 19 11.53 1.05 -6.77
CA LYS A 19 10.85 0.62 -5.54
C LYS A 19 9.42 1.17 -5.47
N GLU A 20 9.22 2.45 -5.77
CA GLU A 20 7.86 3.02 -5.76
C GLU A 20 6.95 2.38 -6.81
N GLU A 21 7.46 2.10 -8.01
CA GLU A 21 6.72 1.40 -9.06
C GLU A 21 6.34 -0.03 -8.66
N ARG A 22 7.25 -0.76 -8.01
CA ARG A 22 6.95 -2.08 -7.44
C ARG A 22 5.83 -2.01 -6.41
N VAL A 23 5.87 -1.05 -5.50
CA VAL A 23 4.82 -0.90 -4.47
C VAL A 23 3.46 -0.58 -5.09
N ARG A 24 3.41 0.31 -6.10
CA ARG A 24 2.17 0.58 -6.85
C ARG A 24 1.64 -0.67 -7.54
N SER A 25 2.52 -1.46 -8.15
CA SER A 25 2.16 -2.74 -8.79
C SER A 25 1.60 -3.75 -7.77
N SER A 26 2.25 -3.90 -6.61
CA SER A 26 1.76 -4.75 -5.52
C SER A 26 0.40 -4.28 -5.01
N LEU A 27 0.19 -2.98 -4.86
CA LEU A 27 -1.10 -2.44 -4.45
C LEU A 27 -2.20 -2.70 -5.50
N ALA A 28 -1.89 -2.58 -6.80
CA ALA A 28 -2.76 -2.98 -7.91
C ALA A 28 -3.15 -4.46 -7.88
N GLN A 29 -2.18 -5.32 -7.63
CA GLN A 29 -2.42 -6.75 -7.48
C GLN A 29 -3.34 -7.04 -6.29
N LEU A 30 -3.05 -6.46 -5.12
CA LEU A 30 -3.84 -6.69 -3.91
C LEU A 30 -5.31 -6.29 -4.08
N GLU A 31 -5.58 -5.12 -4.65
CA GLU A 31 -6.96 -4.69 -4.93
C GLU A 31 -7.67 -5.62 -5.92
N THR A 32 -6.97 -6.05 -6.98
CA THR A 32 -7.53 -7.00 -7.95
C THR A 32 -7.93 -8.29 -7.26
N ARG A 33 -7.06 -8.84 -6.40
CA ARG A 33 -7.34 -10.09 -5.67
C ARG A 33 -8.43 -9.94 -4.62
N LEU A 34 -8.55 -8.78 -3.98
CA LEU A 34 -9.66 -8.47 -3.09
C LEU A 34 -10.98 -8.45 -3.88
N SER A 35 -11.01 -7.82 -5.05
CA SER A 35 -12.17 -7.87 -5.96
C SER A 35 -12.51 -9.30 -6.39
N ASP A 36 -11.52 -10.11 -6.75
CA ASP A 36 -11.75 -11.52 -7.14
C ASP A 36 -12.37 -12.32 -5.98
N TYR A 37 -11.86 -12.12 -4.76
CA TYR A 37 -12.39 -12.74 -3.55
C TYR A 37 -13.85 -12.33 -3.32
N THR A 38 -14.16 -11.03 -3.28
CA THR A 38 -15.51 -10.55 -2.96
C THR A 38 -16.54 -11.02 -3.99
N LYS A 39 -16.16 -11.05 -5.29
CA LYS A 39 -17.01 -11.54 -6.36
C LYS A 39 -17.31 -13.03 -6.27
N ALA A 40 -16.30 -13.85 -5.97
CA ALA A 40 -16.42 -15.30 -5.89
C ALA A 40 -17.10 -15.76 -4.60
N GLU A 41 -16.72 -15.18 -3.48
CA GLU A 41 -17.15 -15.61 -2.14
C GLU A 41 -18.44 -14.90 -1.69
N LYS A 42 -18.81 -13.78 -2.31
CA LYS A 42 -19.95 -12.92 -1.94
C LYS A 42 -19.86 -12.36 -0.51
N LYS A 43 -18.63 -12.12 -0.03
CA LYS A 43 -18.32 -11.63 1.34
C LYS A 43 -17.11 -10.71 1.32
N ILE A 44 -17.11 -9.74 2.24
CA ILE A 44 -15.96 -8.88 2.50
C ILE A 44 -14.96 -9.61 3.41
N PRO A 45 -13.70 -9.83 2.99
CA PRO A 45 -12.69 -10.40 3.87
C PRO A 45 -12.34 -9.41 4.98
N THR A 46 -12.43 -9.87 6.23
CA THR A 46 -12.08 -9.07 7.41
C THR A 46 -10.57 -8.96 7.64
N LYS A 47 -9.78 -9.71 6.87
CA LYS A 47 -8.32 -9.83 6.96
C LYS A 47 -7.73 -10.13 5.59
N LEU A 48 -6.61 -9.50 5.25
CA LEU A 48 -5.94 -9.69 3.95
C LEU A 48 -5.43 -11.13 3.77
N GLU A 49 -5.04 -11.79 4.86
CA GLU A 49 -4.55 -13.16 4.88
C GLU A 49 -5.58 -14.18 4.35
N LYS A 50 -6.87 -13.82 4.31
CA LYS A 50 -7.92 -14.67 3.72
C LYS A 50 -7.76 -14.90 2.22
N LEU A 51 -6.95 -14.08 1.55
CA LEU A 51 -6.63 -14.24 0.14
C LEU A 51 -5.58 -15.33 -0.08
N VAL A 52 -4.80 -15.68 0.94
CA VAL A 52 -3.74 -16.68 0.85
C VAL A 52 -4.27 -18.07 1.22
N PRO A 53 -3.88 -19.15 0.50
CA PRO A 53 -3.10 -19.19 -0.74
C PRO A 53 -3.95 -19.07 -2.02
N LYS A 54 -5.28 -19.04 -1.90
CA LYS A 54 -6.21 -19.27 -3.03
C LYS A 54 -6.20 -18.15 -4.08
N TYR A 55 -6.09 -16.89 -3.66
CA TYR A 55 -6.11 -15.70 -4.51
C TYR A 55 -4.73 -15.02 -4.61
N LEU A 56 -3.88 -15.22 -3.60
CA LEU A 56 -2.50 -14.76 -3.53
C LEU A 56 -1.61 -15.90 -3.04
N ALA A 57 -0.43 -16.09 -3.64
CA ALA A 57 0.55 -17.04 -3.12
C ALA A 57 1.06 -16.62 -1.73
N GLU A 58 1.33 -15.32 -1.57
CA GLU A 58 1.66 -14.68 -0.30
C GLU A 58 1.29 -13.18 -0.33
N ILE A 59 1.31 -12.53 0.84
CA ILE A 59 1.20 -11.06 0.92
C ILE A 59 2.54 -10.47 0.43
N PRO A 60 2.53 -9.57 -0.57
CA PRO A 60 3.74 -8.95 -1.07
C PRO A 60 4.41 -8.09 0.01
N SER A 61 5.73 -8.09 0.05
CA SER A 61 6.48 -7.17 0.90
C SER A 61 6.25 -5.73 0.45
N LEU A 62 6.11 -4.83 1.41
CA LEU A 62 6.18 -3.39 1.20
C LEU A 62 7.62 -2.94 1.47
N ASP A 63 8.35 -2.60 0.41
CA ASP A 63 9.70 -2.02 0.48
C ASP A 63 9.65 -0.55 0.05
N LEU A 64 9.40 0.33 1.03
CA LEU A 64 9.47 1.78 0.89
C LEU A 64 10.37 2.34 2.00
N PRO A 65 11.66 2.56 1.74
CA PRO A 65 12.60 3.07 2.74
C PRO A 65 12.17 4.40 3.37
N SER A 66 11.42 5.23 2.64
CA SER A 66 10.85 6.48 3.15
C SER A 66 9.79 6.26 4.22
N CYS A 67 9.15 5.10 4.24
CA CYS A 67 8.02 4.76 5.11
C CYS A 67 8.40 3.78 6.22
N GLY A 68 9.52 3.06 6.11
CA GLY A 68 9.97 2.12 7.13
C GLY A 68 10.90 1.05 6.56
N ARG A 69 11.15 0.02 7.37
CA ARG A 69 11.83 -1.20 6.92
C ARG A 69 10.87 -2.06 6.09
N GLU A 70 11.42 -2.86 5.18
CA GLU A 70 10.64 -3.83 4.42
C GLU A 70 9.78 -4.71 5.35
N SER A 71 8.49 -4.87 5.01
CA SER A 71 7.54 -5.60 5.84
C SER A 71 6.42 -6.22 5.02
N LYS A 72 5.99 -7.44 5.40
CA LYS A 72 4.77 -8.09 4.90
C LYS A 72 3.55 -7.85 5.82
N LYS A 73 3.73 -7.08 6.90
CA LYS A 73 2.68 -6.86 7.90
C LYS A 73 1.53 -6.04 7.33
N VAL A 74 0.36 -6.28 7.89
CA VAL A 74 -0.87 -5.56 7.61
C VAL A 74 -1.34 -4.89 8.89
N GLU A 75 -1.59 -3.59 8.81
CA GLU A 75 -2.17 -2.80 9.86
C GLU A 75 -3.67 -2.64 9.59
N VAL A 76 -4.51 -3.20 10.47
CA VAL A 76 -5.97 -3.13 10.33
C VAL A 76 -6.49 -1.91 11.06
N TYR A 77 -7.18 -1.05 10.33
CA TYR A 77 -7.79 0.17 10.84
C TYR A 77 -9.30 0.02 11.03
N PRO A 78 -9.88 0.70 12.05
CA PRO A 78 -11.33 0.77 12.18
C PRO A 78 -11.94 1.60 11.03
N PRO A 79 -13.22 1.37 10.66
CA PRO A 79 -13.92 2.13 9.62
C PRO A 79 -13.85 3.66 9.78
N ALA A 80 -13.71 4.15 11.01
CA ALA A 80 -13.59 5.57 11.33
C ALA A 80 -12.34 6.27 10.76
N ILE A 81 -11.39 5.53 10.16
CA ILE A 81 -10.32 6.14 9.36
C ILE A 81 -10.83 6.69 8.01
N LEU A 82 -12.00 6.25 7.55
CA LEU A 82 -12.58 6.74 6.30
C LEU A 82 -13.37 8.02 6.56
N ARG A 83 -13.02 9.10 5.85
CA ARG A 83 -13.77 10.35 5.78
C ARG A 83 -14.12 10.60 4.31
N ASP A 84 -15.41 10.71 4.01
CA ASP A 84 -15.93 10.89 2.64
C ASP A 84 -15.43 9.82 1.65
N GLY A 85 -15.29 8.58 2.13
CA GLY A 85 -14.82 7.44 1.32
C GLY A 85 -13.31 7.41 1.09
N GLN A 86 -12.55 8.34 1.67
CA GLN A 86 -11.09 8.38 1.57
C GLN A 86 -10.42 8.15 2.93
N VAL A 87 -9.18 7.66 2.91
CA VAL A 87 -8.37 7.48 4.12
C VAL A 87 -8.00 8.85 4.69
N ASP A 88 -8.39 9.11 5.95
CA ASP A 88 -8.00 10.30 6.71
C ASP A 88 -6.58 10.11 7.27
N GLY A 89 -5.61 10.79 6.64
CA GLY A 89 -4.21 10.73 7.04
C GLY A 89 -3.95 11.14 8.50
N SER A 90 -4.81 11.96 9.12
CA SER A 90 -4.64 12.35 10.53
C SER A 90 -4.84 11.20 11.52
N ARG A 91 -5.41 10.08 11.06
CA ARG A 91 -5.70 8.88 11.86
C ARG A 91 -4.74 7.72 11.59
N LEU A 92 -3.76 7.93 10.72
CA LEU A 92 -2.74 6.93 10.41
C LEU A 92 -1.71 6.79 11.54
N LYS A 93 -1.25 5.57 11.75
CA LYS A 93 -0.15 5.23 12.65
C LYS A 93 1.21 5.44 11.96
N GLY A 94 1.26 5.43 10.62
CA GLY A 94 2.46 5.66 9.84
C GLY A 94 3.48 4.55 9.99
N THR A 95 3.04 3.28 10.05
CA THR A 95 3.93 2.16 10.38
C THR A 95 4.80 1.67 9.23
N GLY A 96 4.56 2.12 7.99
CA GLY A 96 5.21 1.57 6.81
C GLY A 96 4.75 0.14 6.49
N HIS A 97 3.51 -0.19 6.84
CA HIS A 97 2.87 -1.47 6.52
C HIS A 97 1.78 -1.29 5.45
N TRP A 98 1.20 -2.39 4.98
CA TRP A 98 -0.08 -2.31 4.27
C TRP A 98 -1.17 -1.89 5.24
N GLY A 99 -1.85 -0.78 4.97
CA GLY A 99 -3.05 -0.38 5.69
C GLY A 99 -4.27 -1.07 5.12
N TYR A 100 -5.16 -1.56 5.98
CA TYR A 100 -6.36 -2.28 5.59
C TYR A 100 -7.56 -1.78 6.40
N VAL A 101 -8.63 -1.39 5.73
CA VAL A 101 -9.92 -1.08 6.35
C VAL A 101 -11.03 -1.74 5.56
N PHE A 102 -12.03 -2.23 6.26
CA PHE A 102 -13.21 -2.84 5.68
C PHE A 102 -14.45 -2.37 6.43
N THR A 103 -15.56 -2.32 5.71
CA THR A 103 -16.92 -2.15 6.24
C THR A 103 -17.78 -3.31 5.73
N ASP A 104 -19.09 -3.22 5.93
CA ASP A 104 -20.03 -4.18 5.35
C ASP A 104 -20.11 -4.10 3.81
N ASP A 105 -19.78 -2.94 3.23
CA ASP A 105 -19.96 -2.63 1.80
C ASP A 105 -18.65 -2.40 1.02
N ARG A 106 -17.53 -2.11 1.68
CA ARG A 106 -16.28 -1.76 1.00
C ARG A 106 -15.03 -2.27 1.70
N ILE A 107 -13.93 -2.27 0.95
CA ILE A 107 -12.59 -2.56 1.44
C ILE A 107 -11.65 -1.55 0.81
N VAL A 108 -10.76 -1.00 1.61
CA VAL A 108 -9.67 -0.16 1.13
C VAL A 108 -8.35 -0.73 1.65
N ILE A 109 -7.46 -1.01 0.71
CA ILE A 109 -6.06 -1.30 1.00
C ILE A 109 -5.22 -0.12 0.54
N PHE A 110 -4.25 0.27 1.35
CA PHE A 110 -3.41 1.45 1.11
C PHE A 110 -2.03 1.26 1.74
N VAL A 111 -1.13 2.21 1.55
CA VAL A 111 0.16 2.24 2.24
C VAL A 111 0.03 3.08 3.50
N ASP A 112 0.26 2.50 4.68
CA ASP A 112 0.26 3.23 5.96
C ASP A 112 1.51 4.10 6.10
N CYS A 113 1.52 5.22 5.37
CA CYS A 113 2.64 6.15 5.32
C CYS A 113 2.19 7.56 4.93
N LEU A 114 2.62 8.54 5.73
CA LEU A 114 2.36 9.96 5.50
C LEU A 114 3.38 10.62 4.54
N LYS A 115 4.48 9.95 4.20
CA LYS A 115 5.48 10.51 3.29
C LYS A 115 4.91 10.60 1.87
N PRO A 116 5.30 11.63 1.12
CA PRO A 116 4.95 11.71 -0.28
C PRO A 116 5.73 10.67 -1.09
N SER A 117 5.12 10.22 -2.17
CA SER A 117 5.80 9.53 -3.26
C SER A 117 6.59 10.52 -4.12
N LEU A 118 7.29 10.00 -5.13
CA LEU A 118 7.90 10.80 -6.20
C LEU A 118 6.87 11.61 -7.02
N ARG A 119 5.57 11.29 -6.94
CA ARG A 119 4.50 12.07 -7.57
C ARG A 119 4.01 13.23 -6.70
N GLY A 120 4.57 13.42 -5.51
CA GLY A 120 4.21 14.50 -4.60
C GLY A 120 2.91 14.27 -3.82
N VAL A 121 2.26 13.11 -3.98
CA VAL A 121 1.07 12.73 -3.22
C VAL A 121 1.46 11.84 -2.04
N PRO A 122 0.82 11.96 -0.87
CA PRO A 122 1.02 11.04 0.23
C PRO A 122 0.76 9.59 -0.18
N TRP A 123 1.57 8.65 0.31
CA TRP A 123 1.47 7.23 -0.05
C TRP A 123 0.11 6.60 0.26
N TYR A 124 -0.55 7.01 1.34
CA TYR A 124 -1.91 6.55 1.64
C TYR A 124 -2.97 7.01 0.62
N GLN A 125 -2.61 7.95 -0.27
CA GLN A 125 -3.46 8.50 -1.34
C GLN A 125 -2.97 8.12 -2.76
N GLU A 126 -1.89 7.35 -2.90
CA GLU A 126 -1.35 6.95 -4.23
C GLU A 126 -2.34 6.13 -5.06
N ARG A 127 -3.46 5.67 -4.46
CA ARG A 127 -4.57 5.07 -5.19
C ARG A 127 -5.92 5.62 -4.78
N GLY A 128 -6.72 5.91 -5.81
CA GLY A 128 -8.05 6.48 -5.72
C GLY A 128 -9.12 5.41 -5.91
N VAL A 129 -9.88 5.23 -4.83
CA VAL A 129 -11.34 5.01 -4.76
C VAL A 129 -11.95 4.11 -5.84
N TYR A 130 -12.31 2.88 -5.44
CA TYR A 130 -13.50 2.19 -5.95
C TYR A 130 -14.58 2.19 -4.87
#